data_AF-B2HQU2-F1
#
_entry.id   AF-B2HQU2-F1
#
_cell.length_a   1.000
_cell.length_b   1.000
_cell.length_c   1.000
_cell.angle_alpha   90.00
_cell.angle_beta   90.00
_cell.angle_gamma   90.00
#
_symmetry.space_group_name_H-M   'P 1'
#
loop_
_entity.id
_entity.type
_entity.pdbx_description
1 polymer ?
#
loop_
_entity_poly.entity_id
_entity_poly.type
_entity_poly.pdbx_seq_one_letter_code
_entity_poly.pdbx_strand_id
1 'polypeptide(L)'
;MKVLLAAPVAVLIAMLSAPDAAADAGAGDASAAQPVHSPPFVDHTEWAQWGSLRGLRVFPTSAGRAAASQFGMTAAAAEEAWAEVLALAPEADTPGMRAQFVCHWDFAEVAAPGKSSWNLEPWRPVVDDAEMIASGCNPGGPEEAELSRAVVSSADGGQS
;
A
#
# COMPACT_ATOMS: atom_id res chain seq x y z
N MET A 1 -36.73 46.76 -3.75
CA MET A 1 -37.80 46.97 -2.74
C MET A 1 -37.79 45.81 -1.76
N LYS A 2 -38.40 45.94 -0.57
CA LYS A 2 -38.81 44.81 0.27
C LYS A 2 -40.32 44.62 0.12
N VAL A 3 -40.79 43.38 0.02
CA VAL A 3 -42.18 42.98 0.27
C VAL A 3 -42.13 41.67 1.05
N LEU A 4 -42.86 41.60 2.15
CA LEU A 4 -43.12 40.40 2.94
C LEU A 4 -44.60 40.03 2.77
N LEU A 5 -44.91 38.74 2.73
CA LEU A 5 -46.27 38.19 2.96
C LEU A 5 -46.12 36.71 3.36
N ALA A 6 -47.15 36.16 4.01
CA ALA A 6 -47.00 35.06 4.97
C ALA A 6 -47.70 33.74 4.58
N ALA A 7 -47.42 32.71 5.39
CA ALA A 7 -48.12 31.42 5.50
C ALA A 7 -49.56 31.61 6.10
N PRO A 8 -50.38 30.56 6.39
CA PRO A 8 -50.10 29.12 6.32
C PRO A 8 -51.23 28.21 5.78
N VAL A 9 -50.94 26.91 5.64
CA VAL A 9 -51.88 25.83 5.99
C VAL A 9 -51.09 24.74 6.73
N ALA A 10 -51.57 24.31 7.90
CA ALA A 10 -51.08 23.11 8.58
C ALA A 10 -52.14 22.02 8.51
N VAL A 11 -51.72 20.77 8.31
CA VAL A 11 -52.58 19.59 8.49
C VAL A 11 -51.90 18.68 9.50
N LEU A 12 -52.48 18.59 10.70
CA LEU A 12 -52.09 17.63 11.72
C LEU A 12 -52.78 16.29 11.46
N ILE A 13 -52.03 15.19 11.57
CA ILE A 13 -52.58 13.83 11.72
C ILE A 13 -51.87 13.18 12.91
N ALA A 14 -52.64 12.80 13.93
CA ALA A 14 -52.20 12.18 15.19
C ALA A 14 -53.43 11.56 15.90
N MET A 15 -53.36 10.53 16.75
CA MET A 15 -52.26 9.60 17.08
C MET A 15 -52.55 8.23 16.39
N LEU A 16 -52.63 7.00 16.95
CA LEU A 16 -52.42 6.39 18.29
C LEU A 16 -52.26 4.85 18.11
N SER A 17 -51.71 4.06 19.03
CA SER A 17 -50.28 3.92 19.41
C SER A 17 -50.05 2.56 20.09
N ALA A 18 -48.82 2.00 19.99
CA ALA A 18 -48.25 0.92 20.83
C ALA A 18 -48.85 -0.52 20.68
N PRO A 19 -48.14 -1.60 21.09
CA PRO A 19 -46.88 -1.62 21.84
C PRO A 19 -45.68 -2.33 21.17
N ASP A 20 -44.49 -2.07 21.71
CA ASP A 20 -43.27 -2.82 21.48
C ASP A 20 -43.37 -4.27 22.00
N ALA A 21 -42.80 -5.21 21.23
CA ALA A 21 -42.43 -6.54 21.70
C ALA A 21 -40.97 -6.77 21.31
N ALA A 22 -40.09 -6.79 22.31
CA ALA A 22 -38.66 -7.04 22.13
C ALA A 22 -38.33 -8.54 22.20
N ALA A 23 -37.11 -8.86 21.78
CA ALA A 23 -36.53 -10.20 21.58
C ALA A 23 -37.08 -10.98 20.37
N ASP A 24 -36.27 -11.78 19.65
CA ASP A 24 -34.84 -12.06 19.87
C ASP A 24 -33.99 -11.76 18.63
N ALA A 25 -32.86 -11.07 18.83
CA ALA A 25 -31.96 -10.64 17.75
C ALA A 25 -30.94 -11.74 17.38
N GLY A 26 -31.45 -12.96 17.15
CA GLY A 26 -30.67 -14.17 16.83
C GLY A 26 -30.08 -14.19 15.41
N ALA A 27 -29.49 -13.09 14.95
CA ALA A 27 -28.74 -12.99 13.70
C ALA A 27 -27.39 -12.33 14.02
N GLY A 28 -26.30 -13.08 13.85
CA GLY A 28 -25.02 -12.80 14.51
C GLY A 28 -24.39 -11.43 14.20
N ASP A 29 -23.52 -11.00 15.10
CA ASP A 29 -22.63 -9.84 14.93
C ASP A 29 -21.66 -10.11 13.76
N ALA A 30 -22.17 -9.87 12.55
CA ALA A 30 -21.40 -9.82 11.33
C ALA A 30 -20.61 -8.51 11.26
N SER A 31 -19.75 -8.30 12.25
CA SER A 31 -18.54 -7.49 12.13
C SER A 31 -17.93 -7.77 10.76
N ALA A 32 -17.98 -6.78 9.87
CA ALA A 32 -17.77 -6.98 8.44
C ALA A 32 -16.33 -7.47 8.20
N ALA A 33 -16.18 -8.79 8.03
CA ALA A 33 -14.89 -9.42 7.84
C ALA A 33 -14.21 -8.78 6.64
N GLN A 34 -13.09 -8.10 6.90
CA GLN A 34 -12.32 -7.46 5.84
C GLN A 34 -11.88 -8.54 4.84
N PRO A 35 -11.81 -8.23 3.52
CA PRO A 35 -11.48 -9.24 2.52
C PRO A 35 -10.14 -9.90 2.85
N VAL A 36 -10.20 -11.18 3.25
CA VAL A 36 -9.01 -11.94 3.60
C VAL A 36 -8.32 -12.32 2.30
N HIS A 37 -7.29 -11.56 1.94
CA HIS A 37 -6.47 -11.87 0.78
C HIS A 37 -5.58 -13.08 1.08
N SER A 38 -5.50 -14.00 0.12
CA SER A 38 -4.72 -15.23 0.22
C SER A 38 -3.52 -15.18 -0.73
N PRO A 39 -2.40 -15.84 -0.39
CA PRO A 39 -1.24 -15.96 -1.28
C PRO A 39 -1.56 -16.74 -2.57
N PRO A 40 -0.77 -16.59 -3.64
CA PRO A 40 0.48 -15.84 -3.71
C PRO A 40 0.27 -14.31 -3.73
N PHE A 41 1.07 -13.61 -2.93
CA PHE A 41 1.14 -12.15 -2.89
C PHE A 41 2.19 -11.58 -3.85
N VAL A 42 3.19 -12.37 -4.24
CA VAL A 42 4.25 -12.04 -5.20
C VAL A 42 4.05 -12.87 -6.48
N ASP A 43 4.07 -12.21 -7.63
CA ASP A 43 3.94 -12.85 -8.95
C ASP A 43 5.30 -13.39 -9.42
N HIS A 44 6.32 -12.53 -9.40
CA HIS A 44 7.70 -12.87 -9.68
C HIS A 44 8.67 -11.81 -9.10
N THR A 45 9.96 -12.08 -9.22
CA THR A 45 11.03 -11.13 -8.90
C THR A 45 12.06 -11.06 -10.02
N GLU A 46 12.64 -9.89 -10.28
CA GLU A 46 13.65 -9.67 -11.31
C GLU A 46 14.88 -8.96 -10.72
N TRP A 47 16.07 -9.54 -10.88
CA TRP A 47 17.31 -8.86 -10.51
C TRP A 47 17.78 -7.92 -11.63
N ALA A 48 17.66 -6.61 -11.40
CA ALA A 48 18.08 -5.54 -12.30
C ALA A 48 19.48 -4.99 -11.94
N GLN A 49 20.11 -4.30 -12.90
CA GLN A 49 21.50 -3.79 -12.79
C GLN A 49 21.59 -2.34 -13.28
N TRP A 50 22.18 -1.46 -12.47
CA TRP A 50 22.40 -0.04 -12.77
C TRP A 50 23.88 0.30 -12.54
N GLY A 51 24.65 0.33 -13.63
CA GLY A 51 26.11 0.43 -13.55
C GLY A 51 26.71 -0.76 -12.79
N SER A 52 27.43 -0.51 -11.69
CA SER A 52 27.96 -1.55 -10.80
C SER A 52 26.96 -2.03 -9.73
N LEU A 53 25.82 -1.36 -9.56
CA LEU A 53 24.83 -1.68 -8.53
C LEU A 53 23.78 -2.66 -9.06
N ARG A 54 23.30 -3.54 -8.18
CA ARG A 54 22.26 -4.55 -8.47
C ARG A 54 21.10 -4.36 -7.49
N GLY A 55 19.87 -4.49 -7.95
CA GLY A 55 18.66 -4.42 -7.12
C GLY A 55 17.63 -5.46 -7.54
N LEU A 56 16.77 -5.87 -6.60
CA LEU A 56 15.69 -6.82 -6.83
C LEU A 56 14.38 -6.05 -7.01
N ARG A 57 13.78 -6.15 -8.20
CA ARG A 57 12.39 -5.74 -8.42
C ARG A 57 11.47 -6.85 -7.95
N VAL A 58 10.54 -6.56 -7.06
CA VAL A 58 9.48 -7.47 -6.61
C VAL A 58 8.17 -7.03 -7.25
N PHE A 59 7.47 -7.95 -7.91
CA PHE A 59 6.21 -7.67 -8.61
C PHE A 59 5.04 -8.30 -7.85
N PRO A 60 4.22 -7.51 -7.11
CA PRO A 60 3.12 -8.05 -6.32
C PRO A 60 1.91 -8.39 -7.20
N THR A 61 1.24 -9.50 -6.87
CA THR A 61 -0.03 -9.93 -7.49
C THR A 61 -1.16 -8.94 -7.17
N SER A 62 -2.30 -9.06 -7.84
CA SER A 62 -3.50 -8.30 -7.45
C SER A 62 -3.97 -8.60 -6.02
N ALA A 63 -3.72 -9.81 -5.51
CA ALA A 63 -3.99 -10.15 -4.11
C ALA A 63 -2.98 -9.50 -3.15
N GLY A 64 -1.69 -9.48 -3.51
CA GLY A 64 -0.63 -8.80 -2.74
C GLY A 64 -0.87 -7.29 -2.64
N ARG A 65 -1.19 -6.63 -3.75
CA ARG A 65 -1.52 -5.19 -3.75
C ARG A 65 -2.78 -4.88 -2.93
N ALA A 66 -3.80 -5.73 -3.03
CA ALA A 66 -5.01 -5.53 -2.24
C ALA A 66 -4.76 -5.74 -0.74
N ALA A 67 -3.91 -6.70 -0.35
CA ALA A 67 -3.45 -6.88 1.02
C ALA A 67 -2.65 -5.66 1.53
N ALA A 68 -1.63 -5.23 0.78
CA ALA A 68 -0.81 -4.03 1.05
C ALA A 68 -1.64 -2.73 1.17
N SER A 69 -2.77 -2.64 0.45
CA SER A 69 -3.66 -1.46 0.52
C SER A 69 -4.52 -1.37 1.80
N GLN A 70 -4.58 -2.42 2.63
CA GLN A 70 -5.37 -2.44 3.86
C GLN A 70 -4.58 -1.91 5.06
N PHE A 71 -4.75 -0.62 5.39
CA PHE A 71 -4.19 0.00 6.59
C PHE A 71 -4.41 -0.86 7.85
N GLY A 72 -3.32 -1.30 8.48
CA GLY A 72 -3.35 -2.06 9.74
C GLY A 72 -3.51 -3.58 9.60
N MET A 73 -3.41 -4.14 8.40
CA MET A 73 -3.48 -5.59 8.14
C MET A 73 -2.13 -6.16 7.70
N THR A 74 -1.89 -7.44 7.96
CA THR A 74 -1.33 -7.80 9.27
C THR A 74 0.13 -8.18 9.04
N ALA A 75 1.00 -8.07 10.05
CA ALA A 75 2.42 -8.43 9.90
C ALA A 75 2.63 -9.84 9.31
N ALA A 76 1.76 -10.80 9.64
CA ALA A 76 1.79 -12.16 9.09
C ALA A 76 1.67 -12.22 7.55
N ALA A 77 0.91 -11.30 6.92
CA ALA A 77 0.81 -11.23 5.46
C ALA A 77 2.09 -10.67 4.82
N ALA A 78 2.75 -9.71 5.48
CA ALA A 78 4.06 -9.22 5.06
C ALA A 78 5.16 -10.28 5.24
N GLU A 79 5.13 -11.09 6.31
CA GLU A 79 6.04 -12.23 6.48
C GLU A 79 5.82 -13.32 5.42
N GLU A 80 4.57 -13.66 5.09
CA GLU A 80 4.24 -14.64 4.04
C GLU A 80 4.74 -14.14 2.68
N ALA A 81 4.46 -12.88 2.33
CA ALA A 81 4.94 -12.29 1.09
C ALA A 81 6.48 -12.16 1.04
N TRP A 82 7.14 -11.93 2.18
CA TRP A 82 8.61 -11.98 2.26
C TRP A 82 9.15 -13.40 2.08
N ALA A 83 8.47 -14.42 2.62
CA ALA A 83 8.83 -15.82 2.37
C ALA A 83 8.66 -16.21 0.88
N GLU A 84 7.65 -15.67 0.20
CA GLU A 84 7.53 -15.78 -1.27
C GLU A 84 8.70 -15.10 -2.01
N VAL A 85 9.13 -13.90 -1.59
CA VAL A 85 10.34 -13.24 -2.15
C VAL A 85 11.57 -14.13 -1.98
N LEU A 86 11.80 -14.71 -0.80
CA LEU A 86 12.93 -15.61 -0.54
C LEU A 86 12.85 -16.94 -1.31
N ALA A 87 11.65 -17.43 -1.60
CA ALA A 87 11.45 -18.61 -2.44
C ALA A 87 11.76 -18.36 -3.93
N LEU A 88 11.55 -17.12 -4.40
CA LEU A 88 11.79 -16.69 -5.78
C LEU A 88 13.23 -16.18 -6.01
N ALA A 89 13.82 -15.52 -5.01
CA ALA A 89 15.17 -14.97 -5.04
C ALA A 89 15.89 -15.19 -3.69
N PRO A 90 16.48 -16.38 -3.46
CA PRO A 90 17.14 -16.69 -2.17
C PRO A 90 18.29 -15.75 -1.79
N GLU A 91 18.93 -15.08 -2.76
CA GLU A 91 19.98 -14.08 -2.50
C GLU A 91 19.43 -12.73 -1.99
N ALA A 92 18.12 -12.61 -1.78
CA ALA A 92 17.48 -11.44 -1.20
C ALA A 92 17.63 -11.33 0.33
N ASP A 93 17.99 -12.41 1.03
CA ASP A 93 18.23 -12.40 2.48
C ASP A 93 19.57 -11.73 2.82
N THR A 94 19.59 -10.39 2.70
CA THR A 94 20.73 -9.54 3.02
C THR A 94 20.32 -8.40 3.95
N PRO A 95 21.27 -7.82 4.72
CA PRO A 95 20.95 -6.78 5.69
C PRO A 95 20.18 -5.61 5.07
N GLY A 96 19.02 -5.29 5.63
CA GLY A 96 18.17 -4.19 5.18
C GLY A 96 17.13 -4.53 4.11
N MET A 97 17.31 -5.56 3.26
CA MET A 97 16.36 -5.85 2.17
C MET A 97 14.94 -6.19 2.68
N ARG A 98 14.82 -6.97 3.77
CA ARG A 98 13.51 -7.24 4.40
C ARG A 98 12.84 -5.97 4.95
N ALA A 99 13.62 -5.02 5.47
CA ALA A 99 13.08 -3.77 6.03
C ALA A 99 12.58 -2.82 4.92
N GLN A 100 13.32 -2.74 3.80
CA GLN A 100 12.86 -2.08 2.57
C GLN A 100 11.56 -2.72 2.06
N PHE A 101 11.48 -4.06 2.05
CA PHE A 101 10.29 -4.79 1.62
C PHE A 101 9.05 -4.52 2.49
N VAL A 102 9.18 -4.61 3.82
CA VAL A 102 8.06 -4.31 4.75
C VAL A 102 7.61 -2.86 4.62
N CYS A 103 8.54 -1.91 4.49
CA CYS A 103 8.20 -0.51 4.23
C CYS A 103 7.44 -0.34 2.89
N HIS A 104 7.86 -1.02 1.82
CA HIS A 104 7.11 -1.00 0.56
C HIS A 104 5.73 -1.66 0.68
N TRP A 105 5.61 -2.76 1.41
CA TRP A 105 4.32 -3.41 1.68
C TRP A 105 3.35 -2.47 2.42
N ASP A 106 3.80 -1.81 3.49
CA ASP A 106 2.96 -0.95 4.32
C ASP A 106 2.59 0.39 3.66
N PHE A 107 3.43 0.92 2.75
CA PHE A 107 3.30 2.30 2.26
C PHE A 107 3.23 2.47 0.73
N ALA A 108 3.73 1.55 -0.09
CA ALA A 108 3.89 1.82 -1.54
C ALA A 108 2.56 1.95 -2.28
N GLU A 109 1.59 1.05 -2.06
CA GLU A 109 0.27 1.14 -2.71
C GLU A 109 -0.58 2.30 -2.17
N VAL A 110 -0.27 2.84 -0.99
CA VAL A 110 -0.93 4.02 -0.41
C VAL A 110 -0.34 5.32 -0.97
N ALA A 111 0.99 5.41 -1.03
CA ALA A 111 1.70 6.63 -1.43
C ALA A 111 1.88 6.78 -2.96
N ALA A 112 2.03 5.67 -3.68
CA ALA A 112 2.21 5.62 -5.13
C ALA A 112 1.51 4.39 -5.75
N PRO A 113 0.16 4.34 -5.74
CA PRO A 113 -0.62 3.17 -6.17
C PRO A 113 -0.21 2.66 -7.56
N GLY A 114 -0.05 1.35 -7.70
CA GLY A 114 0.19 0.72 -9.00
C GLY A 114 1.60 0.89 -9.60
N LYS A 115 2.62 1.29 -8.82
CA LYS A 115 4.04 1.11 -9.21
C LYS A 115 4.24 -0.36 -9.67
N SER A 116 4.81 -0.59 -10.85
CA SER A 116 4.89 -1.95 -11.44
C SER A 116 5.63 -2.94 -10.54
N SER A 117 6.71 -2.50 -9.92
CA SER A 117 7.50 -3.22 -8.93
C SER A 117 7.76 -2.36 -7.70
N TRP A 118 8.12 -3.01 -6.61
CA TRP A 118 8.85 -2.41 -5.50
C TRP A 118 10.32 -2.83 -5.62
N ASN A 119 11.25 -1.89 -5.46
CA ASN A 119 12.67 -2.13 -5.69
C ASN A 119 13.39 -2.25 -4.36
N LEU A 120 14.14 -3.34 -4.18
CA LEU A 120 14.94 -3.64 -2.98
C LEU A 120 16.42 -3.66 -3.35
N GLU A 121 17.22 -2.90 -2.61
CA GLU A 121 18.58 -2.56 -3.02
C GLU A 121 19.58 -2.94 -1.90
N PRO A 122 20.33 -4.06 -2.02
CA PRO A 122 21.22 -4.59 -0.97
C PRO A 122 22.46 -3.73 -0.68
N TRP A 123 22.66 -2.66 -1.44
CA TRP A 123 23.74 -1.69 -1.26
C TRP A 123 23.30 -0.44 -0.48
N ARG A 124 22.00 -0.34 -0.15
CA ARG A 124 21.44 0.72 0.70
C ARG A 124 21.98 0.61 2.13
N PRO A 125 22.14 1.73 2.87
CA PRO A 125 22.51 1.66 4.28
C PRO A 125 21.43 0.93 5.10
N VAL A 126 21.85 0.12 6.07
CA VAL A 126 20.93 -0.41 7.09
C VAL A 126 20.67 0.70 8.10
N VAL A 127 19.39 1.05 8.26
CA VAL A 127 18.90 2.14 9.12
C VAL A 127 17.76 1.62 10.00
N ASP A 128 17.29 2.43 10.96
CA ASP A 128 16.07 2.13 11.72
C ASP A 128 14.79 2.41 10.91
N ASP A 129 13.66 1.92 11.43
CA ASP A 129 12.36 2.00 10.77
C ASP A 129 11.90 3.45 10.50
N ALA A 130 12.32 4.42 11.33
CA ALA A 130 11.92 5.81 11.17
C ALA A 130 12.67 6.47 9.99
N GLU A 131 13.98 6.22 9.86
CA GLU A 131 14.77 6.66 8.71
C GLU A 131 14.39 5.88 7.43
N MET A 132 14.03 4.59 7.54
CA MET A 132 13.51 3.80 6.43
C MET A 132 12.23 4.42 5.84
N ILE A 133 11.28 4.83 6.69
CA ILE A 133 10.05 5.51 6.27
C ILE A 133 10.35 6.94 5.77
N ALA A 134 11.19 7.70 6.47
CA ALA A 134 11.53 9.08 6.11
C ALA A 134 12.25 9.19 4.75
N SER A 135 12.99 8.15 4.35
CA SER A 135 13.67 8.03 3.07
C SER A 135 12.85 7.35 1.96
N GLY A 136 11.56 7.10 2.18
CA GLY A 136 10.68 6.50 1.16
C GLY A 136 10.99 5.04 0.85
N CYS A 137 11.39 4.28 1.88
CA CYS A 137 11.78 2.86 1.83
C CYS A 137 13.09 2.53 1.09
N ASN A 138 13.81 3.51 0.56
CA ASN A 138 15.06 3.32 -0.18
C ASN A 138 16.17 4.30 0.32
N PRO A 139 16.78 4.05 1.50
CA PRO A 139 17.64 5.02 2.19
C PRO A 139 18.93 5.41 1.45
N GLY A 140 19.41 6.64 1.67
CA GLY A 140 20.78 7.05 1.30
C GLY A 140 21.05 7.37 -0.18
N GLY A 141 20.05 7.64 -1.02
CA GLY A 141 20.26 8.09 -2.40
C GLY A 141 19.01 8.03 -3.30
N PRO A 142 19.08 8.55 -4.54
CA PRO A 142 17.97 8.54 -5.51
C PRO A 142 17.49 7.12 -5.88
N GLU A 143 16.23 6.98 -6.30
CA GLU A 143 15.68 5.70 -6.81
C GLU A 143 16.20 5.35 -8.23
N GLU A 144 16.06 4.07 -8.67
CA GLU A 144 16.28 3.63 -10.07
C GLU A 144 15.70 4.63 -11.09
N ALA A 145 14.45 5.07 -10.87
CA ALA A 145 13.73 5.92 -11.79
C ALA A 145 14.34 7.33 -11.91
N GLU A 146 14.98 7.80 -10.85
CA GLU A 146 15.67 9.10 -10.81
C GLU A 146 17.05 9.01 -11.44
N LEU A 147 17.82 7.94 -11.16
CA LEU A 147 19.07 7.64 -11.84
C LEU A 147 18.84 7.52 -13.36
N SER A 148 17.78 6.81 -13.77
CA SER A 148 17.40 6.65 -15.18
C SER A 148 17.04 7.99 -15.84
N ARG A 149 16.28 8.85 -15.15
CA ARG A 149 15.97 10.22 -15.63
C ARG A 149 17.21 11.10 -15.73
N ALA A 150 18.13 11.01 -14.77
CA ALA A 150 19.38 11.77 -14.78
C ALA A 150 20.28 11.38 -15.97
N VAL A 151 20.37 10.08 -16.29
CA VAL A 151 21.11 9.58 -17.46
C VAL A 151 20.48 10.08 -18.78
N VAL A 152 19.16 10.02 -18.93
CA VAL A 152 18.47 10.54 -20.13
C VAL A 152 18.68 12.06 -20.28
N SER A 153 18.50 12.83 -19.21
CA SER A 153 18.73 14.28 -19.19
C SER A 153 20.17 14.65 -19.60
N SER A 154 21.15 13.85 -19.15
CA SER A 154 22.57 14.02 -19.49
C SER A 154 22.89 13.71 -20.96
N ALA A 155 22.08 12.87 -21.63
CA ALA A 155 22.25 12.55 -23.04
C ALA A 155 21.68 13.65 -23.96
N ASP A 156 20.50 14.17 -23.66
CA ASP A 156 19.87 15.24 -24.46
C ASP A 156 20.64 16.57 -24.35
N GLY A 157 21.23 16.87 -23.19
CA GLY A 157 22.04 18.07 -22.94
C GLY A 157 23.36 18.16 -23.71
N GLY A 158 23.75 17.12 -24.46
CA GLY A 158 24.99 17.07 -25.24
C GLY A 158 24.97 17.77 -26.60
N GLN A 159 23.88 18.45 -26.98
CA GLN A 159 23.70 19.06 -28.31
C GLN A 159 23.68 20.59 -28.25
N SER A 160 24.86 21.23 -28.33
CA SER A 160 25.04 22.68 -28.56
C SER A 160 26.43 22.97 -29.13
#